data_AF-A0A7Z0SD85-F1
#
_entry.id   AF-A0A7Z0SD85-F1
#
_cell.length_a   1.000
_cell.length_b   1.000
_cell.length_c   1.000
_cell.angle_alpha   90.00
_cell.angle_beta   90.00
_cell.angle_gamma   90.00
#
_symmetry.space_group_name_H-M   'P 1'
#
loop_
_entity.id
_entity.type
_entity.pdbx_description
1 polymer ?
#
loop_
_entity_poly.entity_id
_entity_poly.type
_entity_poly.pdbx_seq_one_letter_code
_entity_poly.pdbx_strand_id
1 'polypeptide(L)'
;KQPVPAAKPKAKPKPKTTPKTKPKTTNSAAPKVELRTVTMKNPSTGEEAKVAGNYRMVKRWIKEALVEEGLLGKIYKNNELDEAAKVVIAEALSIIKAMDKYKV
;
A
#
# COMPACT_ATOMS: atom_id res chain seq x y z
N LYS A 1 -0.19 46.35 -61.70
CA LYS A 1 -0.42 47.24 -60.53
C LYS A 1 -0.72 46.36 -59.31
N GLN A 2 0.18 46.31 -58.33
CA GLN A 2 -0.20 46.02 -56.94
C GLN A 2 -0.98 47.24 -56.39
N PRO A 3 -1.73 47.08 -55.28
CA PRO A 3 -1.12 47.33 -53.97
C PRO A 3 -1.46 46.28 -52.89
N VAL A 4 -0.49 46.04 -52.02
CA VAL A 4 -0.63 45.48 -50.65
C VAL A 4 -1.47 46.43 -49.77
N PRO A 5 -2.12 46.02 -48.65
CA PRO A 5 -1.46 45.72 -47.36
C PRO A 5 -2.23 44.60 -46.58
N ALA A 6 -1.97 44.14 -45.36
CA ALA A 6 -1.26 44.65 -44.20
C ALA A 6 -1.06 43.50 -43.18
N ALA A 7 -0.05 43.70 -42.31
CA ALA A 7 -0.10 43.44 -40.87
C ALA A 7 -0.20 41.99 -40.34
N LYS A 8 0.96 41.49 -39.88
CA LYS A 8 1.08 40.71 -38.62
C LYS A 8 0.29 41.43 -37.51
N PRO A 9 -0.39 40.73 -36.58
CA PRO A 9 0.33 40.33 -35.36
C PRO A 9 -0.23 39.10 -34.59
N LYS A 10 0.61 38.67 -33.63
CA LYS A 10 0.25 38.17 -32.29
C LYS A 10 -0.11 36.68 -32.09
N ALA A 11 0.89 36.04 -31.47
CA ALA A 11 0.79 35.42 -30.15
C ALA A 11 0.02 34.10 -30.05
N LYS A 12 0.80 33.01 -29.98
CA LYS A 12 0.42 31.76 -29.33
C LYS A 12 -0.08 32.04 -27.91
N PRO A 13 -1.31 31.69 -27.53
CA PRO A 13 -1.58 31.34 -26.14
C PRO A 13 -1.16 29.87 -25.97
N LYS A 14 0.01 29.65 -25.37
CA LYS A 14 0.21 28.42 -24.58
C LYS A 14 -0.78 28.50 -23.43
N PRO A 15 -1.77 27.60 -23.30
CA PRO A 15 -2.37 27.42 -21.99
C PRO A 15 -1.29 26.84 -21.08
N LYS A 16 -0.70 27.72 -20.25
CA LYS A 16 -0.09 27.32 -18.98
C LYS A 16 -1.21 26.69 -18.14
N THR A 17 -1.40 25.39 -18.25
CA THR A 17 -2.10 24.62 -17.21
C THR A 17 -1.14 24.53 -16.04
N THR A 18 -1.22 25.51 -15.16
CA THR A 18 -0.71 25.42 -13.80
C THR A 18 -1.35 24.21 -13.11
N PRO A 19 -0.59 23.44 -12.31
CA PRO A 19 -1.12 22.30 -11.59
C PRO A 19 -2.19 22.81 -10.62
N LYS A 20 -3.41 22.27 -10.75
CA LYS A 20 -4.48 22.44 -9.77
C LYS A 20 -4.04 21.76 -8.47
N THR A 21 -3.39 22.54 -7.62
CA THR A 21 -3.34 22.29 -6.19
C THR A 21 -4.74 22.58 -5.65
N LYS A 22 -5.51 21.53 -5.33
CA LYS A 22 -6.64 21.61 -4.41
C LYS A 22 -6.89 20.23 -3.78
N PRO A 23 -7.47 20.20 -2.58
CA PRO A 23 -6.76 19.84 -1.36
C PRO A 23 -7.01 18.39 -0.99
N LYS A 24 -6.15 17.85 -0.12
CA LYS A 24 -6.37 16.64 0.67
C LYS A 24 -7.85 16.57 1.06
N THR A 25 -8.58 15.66 0.42
CA THR A 25 -9.86 15.20 0.90
C THR A 25 -9.57 14.49 2.21
N THR A 26 -9.86 15.17 3.31
CA THR A 26 -10.17 14.54 4.59
C THR A 26 -11.41 13.69 4.35
N ASN A 27 -11.20 12.44 3.93
CA ASN A 27 -12.22 11.42 4.08
C ASN A 27 -12.27 11.07 5.57
N SER A 28 -13.08 11.82 6.32
CA SER A 28 -13.80 11.25 7.43
C SER A 28 -14.88 10.34 6.84
N ALA A 29 -14.47 9.12 6.49
CA ALA A 29 -15.40 8.02 6.34
C ALA A 29 -15.44 7.31 7.70
N ALA A 30 -16.66 7.13 8.23
CA ALA A 30 -16.93 6.29 9.39
C ALA A 30 -16.10 4.99 9.34
N PRO A 31 -15.68 4.42 10.50
CA PRO A 31 -14.89 3.21 10.55
C PRO A 31 -15.74 2.03 10.06
N LYS A 32 -15.85 1.91 8.74
CA LYS A 32 -16.52 0.85 8.02
C LYS A 32 -15.62 -0.35 8.14
N VAL A 33 -15.63 -0.98 9.32
CA VAL A 33 -14.99 -2.27 9.65
C VAL A 33 -13.87 -2.54 8.67
N GLU A 34 -12.84 -1.69 8.72
CA GLU A 34 -11.69 -1.84 7.86
C GLU A 34 -11.17 -3.22 8.24
N LEU A 35 -11.17 -4.13 7.27
CA LEU A 35 -10.79 -5.52 7.42
C LEU A 35 -9.34 -5.53 7.92
N ARG A 36 -9.17 -5.39 9.25
CA ARG A 36 -8.10 -4.66 9.94
C ARG A 36 -6.75 -4.79 9.24
N THR A 37 -6.48 -3.97 8.23
CA THR A 37 -5.19 -3.95 7.57
C THR A 37 -4.24 -3.26 8.53
N VAL A 38 -3.33 -4.02 9.12
CA VAL A 38 -2.46 -3.51 10.17
C VAL A 38 -1.13 -3.20 9.54
N THR A 39 -0.71 -1.94 9.61
CA THR A 39 0.65 -1.57 9.24
C THR A 39 1.59 -2.11 10.30
N MET A 40 2.66 -2.78 9.87
CA MET A 40 3.71 -3.32 10.72
C MET A 40 5.04 -2.86 10.18
N LYS A 41 6.01 -2.59 11.06
CA LYS A 41 7.36 -2.21 10.68
C LYS A 41 8.31 -3.38 10.86
N ASN A 42 9.13 -3.63 9.84
CA ASN A 42 10.19 -4.61 9.92
C ASN A 42 11.32 -4.05 10.81
N PRO A 43 11.69 -4.70 11.94
CA PRO A 43 12.80 -4.26 12.77
C PRO A 43 14.16 -4.39 12.08
N SER A 44 14.31 -5.30 11.10
CA SER A 44 15.58 -5.56 10.41
C SER A 44 15.88 -4.56 9.30
N THR A 45 14.85 -4.09 8.57
CA THR A 45 15.03 -3.15 7.43
C THR A 45 14.39 -1.79 7.66
N GLY A 46 13.60 -1.63 8.71
CA GLY A 46 12.78 -0.44 8.94
C GLY A 46 11.58 -0.30 8.00
N GLU A 47 11.31 -1.32 7.17
CA GLU A 47 10.29 -1.24 6.13
C GLU A 47 8.88 -1.45 6.70
N GLU A 48 7.97 -0.53 6.41
CA GLU A 48 6.57 -0.64 6.80
C GLU A 48 5.76 -1.44 5.76
N ALA A 49 4.93 -2.37 6.21
CA ALA A 49 4.03 -3.10 5.35
C ALA A 49 2.66 -3.30 5.99
N LYS A 50 1.64 -3.27 5.14
CA LYS A 50 0.27 -3.56 5.55
C LYS A 50 0.05 -5.06 5.53
N VAL A 51 -0.23 -5.62 6.70
CA VAL A 51 -0.77 -6.97 6.87
C VAL A 51 -2.26 -6.92 6.60
N ALA A 52 -2.67 -7.45 5.46
CA ALA A 52 -4.07 -7.80 5.23
C ALA A 52 -4.37 -9.14 5.90
N GLY A 53 -5.63 -9.36 6.30
CA GLY A 53 -6.10 -10.66 6.82
C GLY A 53 -5.99 -11.82 5.82
N ASN A 54 -5.54 -11.57 4.58
CA ASN A 54 -5.27 -12.59 3.59
C ASN A 54 -3.75 -12.71 3.35
N TYR A 55 -3.20 -13.86 3.71
CA TYR A 55 -1.78 -14.21 3.54
C TYR A 55 -1.21 -13.99 2.13
N ARG A 56 -2.04 -14.12 1.09
CA ARG A 56 -1.59 -13.88 -0.29
C ARG A 56 -1.19 -12.42 -0.52
N MET A 57 -1.81 -11.48 0.20
CA MET A 57 -1.55 -10.05 0.12
C MET A 57 -0.48 -9.56 1.11
N VAL A 58 0.00 -10.44 1.98
CA VAL A 58 1.04 -10.13 2.95
C VAL A 58 2.40 -9.99 2.25
N LYS A 59 3.15 -8.93 2.59
CA LYS A 59 4.46 -8.63 2.00
C LYS A 59 5.46 -9.75 2.32
N ARG A 60 6.43 -9.97 1.43
CA ARG A 60 7.37 -11.11 1.54
C ARG A 60 8.12 -11.13 2.87
N TRP A 61 8.60 -9.99 3.34
CA TRP A 61 9.33 -9.91 4.61
C TRP A 61 8.46 -10.30 5.82
N ILE A 62 7.15 -10.06 5.80
CA ILE A 62 6.27 -10.48 6.90
C ILE A 62 6.17 -12.00 6.91
N LYS A 63 6.10 -12.64 5.73
CA LYS A 63 6.12 -14.11 5.64
C LYS A 63 7.44 -14.68 6.14
N GLU A 64 8.54 -13.99 5.86
CA GLU A 64 9.87 -14.33 6.39
C GLU A 64 9.90 -14.14 7.91
N ALA A 65 9.38 -13.02 8.43
CA ALA A 65 9.30 -12.75 9.87
C ALA A 65 8.43 -13.77 10.62
N LEU A 66 7.32 -14.21 10.04
CA LEU A 66 6.49 -15.29 10.62
C LEU A 66 7.27 -16.60 10.75
N VAL A 67 8.19 -16.89 9.82
CA VAL A 67 9.04 -18.09 9.88
C VAL A 67 10.23 -17.88 10.80
N GLU A 68 10.82 -16.69 10.79
CA GLU A 68 11.95 -16.29 11.64
C GLU A 68 11.58 -16.30 13.13
N GLU A 69 10.41 -15.80 13.48
CA GLU A 69 9.86 -15.85 14.84
C GLU A 69 9.29 -17.24 15.21
N GLY A 70 9.33 -18.21 14.29
CA GLY A 70 8.89 -19.59 14.53
C GLY A 70 7.37 -19.77 14.56
N LEU A 71 6.59 -18.78 14.11
CA LEU A 71 5.13 -18.85 14.05
C LEU A 71 4.64 -19.73 12.91
N LEU A 72 5.44 -19.85 11.84
CA LEU A 72 5.22 -20.77 10.73
C LEU A 72 6.48 -21.61 10.51
N GLY A 73 6.31 -22.92 10.28
CA GLY A 73 7.44 -23.79 9.93
C GLY A 73 7.98 -23.56 8.51
N LYS A 74 7.19 -22.90 7.65
CA LYS A 74 7.58 -22.57 6.27
C LYS A 74 6.75 -21.41 5.72
N ILE A 75 7.26 -20.78 4.67
CA ILE A 75 6.49 -19.84 3.86
C ILE A 75 5.53 -20.65 2.99
N TYR A 76 4.24 -20.64 3.34
CA TYR A 76 3.20 -21.28 2.52
C TYR A 76 3.15 -20.63 1.13
N LYS A 77 2.98 -21.44 0.09
CA LYS A 77 2.65 -20.94 -1.25
C LYS A 77 1.14 -20.86 -1.44
N ASN A 78 0.74 -20.20 -2.52
CA ASN A 78 -0.65 -20.08 -2.94
C ASN A 78 -1.42 -21.42 -2.92
N ASN A 79 -0.76 -22.49 -3.35
CA ASN A 79 -1.37 -23.82 -3.51
C ASN A 79 -1.33 -24.67 -2.22
N GLU A 80 -0.68 -24.20 -1.17
CA GLU A 80 -0.58 -24.89 0.13
C GLU A 80 -1.40 -24.15 1.21
N LEU A 81 -2.29 -23.26 0.78
CA LEU A 81 -3.14 -22.46 1.65
C LEU A 81 -4.45 -23.22 1.94
N ASP A 82 -4.33 -24.35 2.62
CA ASP A 82 -5.45 -25.18 3.08
C ASP A 82 -6.23 -24.49 4.21
N GLU A 83 -7.43 -24.98 4.53
CA GLU A 83 -8.23 -24.40 5.63
C GLU A 83 -7.49 -24.44 6.97
N ALA A 84 -6.80 -25.55 7.27
CA ALA A 84 -5.95 -25.65 8.45
C ALA A 84 -4.80 -24.63 8.42
N ALA A 85 -4.11 -24.47 7.28
CA ALA A 85 -3.04 -23.50 7.14
C ALA A 85 -3.54 -22.07 7.28
N LYS A 86 -4.73 -21.73 6.76
CA LYS A 86 -5.34 -20.41 6.93
C LYS A 86 -5.61 -20.08 8.40
N VAL A 87 -6.05 -21.05 9.20
CA VAL A 87 -6.24 -20.87 10.65
C VAL A 87 -4.90 -20.58 11.32
N VAL A 88 -3.90 -21.44 11.10
CA VAL A 88 -2.55 -21.25 11.67
C VAL A 88 -1.94 -19.92 11.25
N ILE A 89 -2.08 -19.53 9.98
CA ILE A 89 -1.59 -18.25 9.48
C ILE A 89 -2.35 -17.08 10.11
N ALA A 90 -3.67 -17.17 10.28
CA ALA A 90 -4.45 -16.12 10.92
C ALA A 90 -4.02 -15.94 12.38
N GLU A 91 -3.77 -17.03 13.11
CA GLU A 91 -3.20 -16.99 14.46
C GLU A 91 -1.81 -16.39 14.46
N ALA A 92 -0.92 -16.86 13.59
CA ALA A 92 0.44 -16.35 13.44
C ALA A 92 0.46 -14.84 13.14
N LEU A 93 -0.42 -14.38 12.24
CA LEU A 93 -0.62 -12.95 11.95
C LEU A 93 -1.15 -12.17 13.15
N SER A 94 -1.99 -12.78 13.97
CA SER A 94 -2.47 -12.17 15.22
C SER A 94 -1.36 -12.07 16.26
N ILE A 95 -0.50 -13.08 16.37
CA ILE A 95 0.63 -13.11 17.32
C ILE A 95 1.69 -12.08 16.93
N ILE A 96 2.16 -12.09 15.68
CA ILE A 96 3.18 -11.13 15.23
C ILE A 96 2.68 -9.69 15.37
N LYS A 97 1.37 -9.45 15.17
CA LYS A 97 0.74 -8.15 15.38
C LYS A 97 0.72 -7.73 16.85
N ALA A 98 0.63 -8.67 17.77
CA ALA A 98 0.68 -8.41 19.20
C ALA A 98 2.12 -8.16 19.70
N MET A 99 3.15 -8.46 18.88
CA MET A 99 4.54 -8.22 19.23
C MET A 99 4.90 -6.74 19.08
N ASP A 100 5.36 -6.14 20.18
CA ASP A 100 5.75 -4.73 20.25
C ASP A 100 6.87 -4.37 19.24
N LYS A 101 7.74 -5.34 18.88
CA LYS A 101 8.80 -5.16 17.87
C LYS A 101 8.30 -4.71 16.50
N TYR A 102 7.12 -5.18 16.10
CA TYR A 102 6.57 -4.95 14.76
C TYR A 102 5.42 -3.94 14.78
N LYS A 103 5.04 -3.49 15.97
CA LYS A 103 4.06 -2.42 16.17
C LYS A 103 4.71 -1.09 15.77
N VAL A 104 4.00 -0.35 14.93
CA VAL A 104 4.30 1.06 14.61
C VAL A 104 3.67 1.99 15.61
#